data_AF-A0A4V2WRX0-F1
#
_entry.id   AF-A0A4V2WRX0-F1
#
_cell.length_a   1.000
_cell.length_b   1.000
_cell.length_c   1.000
_cell.angle_alpha   90.00
_cell.angle_beta   90.00
_cell.angle_gamma   90.00
#
_symmetry.space_group_name_H-M   'P 1'
#
loop_
_entity.id
_entity.type
_entity.pdbx_description
1 polymer ?
#
loop_
_entity_poly.entity_id
_entity_poly.type
_entity_poly.pdbx_seq_one_letter_code
_entity_poly.pdbx_strand_id
1 'polypeptide(L)'
;MQIQQVDVAGIPVNNDKPFVLFGGMNVLESRDLAMRIAEHYVDVTQKLGIPYVFKASFDKANRSSIHSFRGPGMEEGLRIFEEIKKTFSVPLITDVHEPHQAAPVAEVVDVIQLPAFLARQTDLVVAMAKTGAIINVKKPQFLAPHEMRHILTKFAEAGNEKIMLCERGSSFGYNNLVVDMLGMDDMKAFAPVIFDATHALQRPGGRADSADGRRAQAAQLARSGMALGIAGLFIEAHPNPNEAKCDGPCALPLSRLETYLQQMKAVDDLVKSFSPLDTSV
;
A
#
# COMPACT_ATOMS: atom_id res chain seq x y z
N MET A 1 -17.98 11.33 -8.98
CA MET A 1 -17.00 11.99 -8.11
C MET A 1 -15.62 11.61 -8.60
N GLN A 2 -14.75 12.59 -8.82
CA GLN A 2 -13.35 12.36 -9.21
C GLN A 2 -12.47 13.04 -8.15
N ILE A 3 -11.63 12.27 -7.49
CA ILE A 3 -10.65 12.76 -6.52
C ILE A 3 -9.35 12.98 -7.29
N GLN A 4 -8.95 14.23 -7.50
CA GLN A 4 -7.73 14.51 -8.26
C GLN A 4 -6.47 14.37 -7.41
N GLN A 5 -6.56 14.72 -6.13
CA GLN A 5 -5.41 14.74 -5.21
C GLN A 5 -5.86 14.45 -3.79
N VAL A 6 -4.98 13.80 -3.03
CA VAL A 6 -5.08 13.69 -1.57
C VAL A 6 -3.78 14.21 -0.97
N ASP A 7 -3.88 15.04 0.08
CA ASP A 7 -2.72 15.59 0.79
C ASP A 7 -2.42 14.76 2.04
N VAL A 8 -1.27 14.07 2.05
CA VAL A 8 -0.80 13.26 3.18
C VAL A 8 0.28 14.05 3.92
N ALA A 9 -0.11 14.76 4.97
CA ALA A 9 0.80 15.56 5.80
C ALA A 9 1.70 16.54 4.99
N GLY A 10 1.11 17.22 4.01
CA GLY A 10 1.79 18.13 3.09
C GLY A 10 2.38 17.47 1.84
N ILE A 11 2.24 16.14 1.68
CA ILE A 11 2.67 15.40 0.50
C ILE A 11 1.47 15.25 -0.46
N PRO A 12 1.48 15.88 -1.65
CA PRO A 12 0.40 15.71 -2.62
C PRO A 12 0.50 14.36 -3.32
N VAL A 13 -0.47 13.47 -3.08
CA VAL A 13 -0.63 12.20 -3.80
C VAL A 13 -1.59 12.44 -4.97
N ASN A 14 -1.05 12.43 -6.19
CA ASN A 14 -1.78 12.74 -7.42
C ASN A 14 -1.16 11.98 -8.60
N ASN A 15 -1.99 11.48 -9.52
CA ASN A 15 -1.55 10.69 -10.68
C ASN A 15 -0.55 11.44 -11.58
N ASP A 16 -0.60 12.78 -11.63
CA ASP A 16 0.27 13.61 -12.49
C ASP A 16 1.51 14.18 -11.78
N LYS A 17 1.71 13.86 -10.50
CA LYS A 17 2.86 14.32 -9.69
C LYS A 17 3.92 13.22 -9.59
N PRO A 18 5.17 13.54 -9.17
CA PRO A 18 6.15 12.51 -8.84
C PRO A 18 5.57 11.50 -7.86
N PHE A 19 5.85 10.21 -8.07
CA PHE A 19 5.23 9.17 -7.27
C PHE A 19 5.57 9.31 -5.78
N VAL A 20 4.60 9.00 -4.93
CA VAL A 20 4.80 8.87 -3.48
C VAL A 20 5.06 7.42 -3.12
N LEU A 21 6.09 7.16 -2.33
CA LEU A 21 6.42 5.83 -1.83
C LEU A 21 5.66 5.52 -0.55
N PHE A 22 4.82 4.49 -0.58
CA PHE A 22 4.22 3.85 0.59
C PHE A 22 5.04 2.61 0.94
N GLY A 23 6.13 2.80 1.68
CA GLY A 23 7.16 1.78 1.88
C GLY A 23 7.34 1.39 3.34
N GLY A 24 7.61 0.13 3.63
CA GLY A 24 7.97 -0.27 4.99
C GLY A 24 8.03 -1.78 5.13
N MET A 25 7.31 -2.34 6.10
CA MET A 25 7.32 -3.78 6.39
C MET A 25 5.91 -4.38 6.44
N ASN A 26 5.80 -5.71 6.35
CA ASN A 26 4.49 -6.36 6.31
C ASN A 26 3.74 -6.26 7.64
N VAL A 27 4.36 -6.68 8.73
CA VAL A 27 3.81 -6.69 10.09
C VAL A 27 4.88 -6.15 11.03
N LEU A 28 4.49 -5.40 12.06
CA LEU A 28 5.42 -5.06 13.13
C LEU A 28 5.86 -6.36 13.83
N GLU A 29 7.12 -6.75 13.69
CA GLU A 29 7.65 -7.95 14.35
C GLU A 29 8.29 -7.61 15.70
N SER A 30 9.00 -6.47 15.75
CA SER A 30 9.54 -5.87 16.98
C SER A 30 9.76 -4.37 16.76
N ARG A 31 9.82 -3.61 17.86
CA ARG A 31 10.13 -2.17 17.85
C ARG A 31 11.46 -1.89 17.15
N ASP A 32 12.54 -2.55 17.55
CA ASP A 32 13.87 -2.28 17.01
C ASP A 32 13.99 -2.59 15.51
N LEU A 33 13.33 -3.66 15.05
CA LEU A 33 13.31 -3.99 13.64
C LEU A 33 12.55 -2.93 12.83
N ALA A 34 11.39 -2.48 13.33
CA ALA A 34 10.60 -1.44 12.67
C ALA A 34 11.39 -0.13 12.59
N MET A 35 12.08 0.27 13.66
CA MET A 35 12.93 1.45 13.68
C MET A 35 14.09 1.36 12.68
N ARG A 36 14.78 0.22 12.61
CA ARG A 36 15.87 0.00 11.65
C ARG A 36 15.39 0.06 10.20
N ILE A 37 14.20 -0.49 9.93
CA ILE A 37 13.61 -0.44 8.59
C ILE A 37 13.22 1.01 8.26
N ALA A 38 12.54 1.70 9.17
CA ALA A 38 12.14 3.09 8.99
C ALA A 38 13.33 4.00 8.69
N GLU A 39 14.41 3.90 9.49
CA GLU A 39 15.66 4.63 9.29
C GLU A 39 16.21 4.41 7.88
N HIS A 40 16.34 3.15 7.44
CA HIS A 40 16.88 2.86 6.12
C HIS A 40 16.01 3.40 4.97
N TYR A 41 14.68 3.34 5.10
CA TYR A 41 13.78 3.94 4.11
C TYR A 41 13.90 5.46 4.08
N VAL A 42 14.01 6.11 5.24
CA VAL A 42 14.21 7.57 5.36
C VAL A 42 15.50 7.98 4.68
N ASP A 43 16.62 7.33 4.99
CA ASP A 43 17.92 7.64 4.39
C ASP A 43 17.88 7.55 2.86
N VAL A 44 17.32 6.46 2.33
CA VAL A 44 17.23 6.22 0.89
C VAL A 44 16.28 7.21 0.22
N THR A 45 15.11 7.47 0.80
CA THR A 45 14.11 8.36 0.20
C THR A 45 14.58 9.81 0.21
N GLN A 46 15.24 10.27 1.28
CA GLN A 46 15.87 11.60 1.33
C GLN A 46 16.99 11.74 0.30
N LYS A 47 17.88 10.74 0.19
CA LYS A 47 18.96 10.72 -0.80
C LYS A 47 18.45 10.80 -2.23
N LEU A 48 17.33 10.15 -2.54
CA LEU A 48 16.74 10.11 -3.88
C LEU A 48 15.69 11.20 -4.14
N GLY A 49 15.31 11.98 -3.12
CA GLY A 49 14.25 12.98 -3.21
C GLY A 49 12.86 12.39 -3.49
N ILE A 50 12.56 11.21 -2.94
CA ILE A 50 11.27 10.52 -3.11
C ILE A 50 10.38 10.82 -1.89
N PRO A 51 9.16 11.36 -2.08
CA PRO A 51 8.21 11.53 -0.97
C PRO A 51 7.83 10.18 -0.35
N TYR A 52 7.71 10.12 0.98
CA TYR A 52 7.67 8.86 1.70
C TYR A 52 6.59 8.81 2.80
N VAL A 53 5.88 7.68 2.85
CA VAL A 53 4.94 7.28 3.91
C VAL A 53 5.37 5.91 4.43
N PHE A 54 5.63 5.78 5.73
CA PHE A 54 6.03 4.52 6.34
C PHE A 54 4.84 3.59 6.52
N LYS A 55 4.95 2.35 6.03
CA LYS A 55 3.93 1.32 6.15
C LYS A 55 4.32 0.22 7.14
N ALA A 56 3.41 -0.14 8.04
CA ALA A 56 3.42 -1.44 8.71
C ALA A 56 1.98 -1.89 9.03
N SER A 57 1.82 -3.12 9.51
CA SER A 57 0.54 -3.61 10.05
C SER A 57 0.75 -3.99 11.52
N PHE A 58 -0.15 -3.56 12.41
CA PHE A 58 -0.12 -3.96 13.83
C PHE A 58 -0.72 -5.35 14.08
N ASP A 59 -1.58 -5.82 13.17
CA ASP A 59 -2.21 -7.14 13.19
C ASP A 59 -2.28 -7.74 11.78
N LYS A 60 -2.29 -9.08 11.69
CA LYS A 60 -2.59 -9.85 10.49
C LYS A 60 -3.85 -10.67 10.75
N ALA A 61 -5.02 -10.04 10.59
CA ALA A 61 -6.32 -10.66 10.85
C ALA A 61 -6.75 -11.75 9.83
N ASN A 62 -5.94 -12.01 8.80
CA ASN A 62 -6.31 -12.83 7.64
C ASN A 62 -5.29 -13.93 7.32
N ARG A 63 -4.53 -14.41 8.32
CA ARG A 63 -3.62 -15.53 8.16
C ARG A 63 -4.40 -16.82 7.84
N SER A 64 -3.83 -17.67 6.99
CA SER A 64 -4.44 -18.97 6.64
C SER A 64 -4.47 -19.94 7.81
N SER A 65 -3.50 -19.85 8.73
CA SER A 65 -3.40 -20.71 9.93
C SER A 65 -3.55 -19.89 11.20
N ILE A 66 -4.28 -20.42 12.18
CA ILE A 66 -4.50 -19.81 13.50
C ILE A 66 -3.21 -19.67 14.32
N HIS A 67 -2.19 -20.50 14.04
CA HIS A 67 -0.90 -20.48 14.74
C HIS A 67 0.12 -19.54 14.11
N SER A 68 -0.25 -18.89 12.99
CA SER A 68 0.62 -17.90 12.35
C SER A 68 0.80 -16.66 13.21
N PHE A 69 2.01 -16.10 13.21
CA PHE A 69 2.28 -14.82 13.86
C PHE A 69 1.38 -13.71 13.31
N ARG A 70 0.80 -12.91 14.20
CA ARG A 70 -0.15 -11.84 13.87
C ARG A 70 0.39 -10.43 14.04
N GLY A 71 1.46 -10.22 14.80
CA GLY A 71 1.92 -8.89 15.18
C GLY A 71 1.69 -8.60 16.66
N PRO A 72 2.05 -7.39 17.12
CA PRO A 72 1.98 -7.00 18.52
C PRO A 72 0.55 -6.67 18.99
N GLY A 73 -0.41 -6.57 18.06
CA GLY A 73 -1.75 -6.06 18.35
C GLY A 73 -1.79 -4.54 18.36
N MET A 74 -3.00 -3.98 18.50
CA MET A 74 -3.25 -2.55 18.28
C MET A 74 -2.52 -1.66 19.29
N GLU A 75 -2.64 -1.92 20.60
CA GLU A 75 -2.08 -1.04 21.64
C GLU A 75 -0.56 -0.86 21.48
N GLU A 76 0.18 -1.97 21.40
CA GLU A 76 1.63 -1.94 21.25
C GLU A 76 2.05 -1.48 19.84
N GLY A 77 1.30 -1.87 18.81
CA GLY A 77 1.56 -1.40 17.45
C GLY A 77 1.46 0.12 17.31
N LEU A 78 0.46 0.73 17.95
CA LEU A 78 0.29 2.19 17.97
C LEU A 78 1.42 2.89 18.72
N ARG A 79 1.91 2.34 19.84
CA ARG A 79 3.11 2.87 20.54
C ARG A 79 4.34 2.90 19.63
N ILE A 80 4.57 1.81 18.89
CA ILE A 80 5.69 1.74 17.94
C ILE A 80 5.53 2.78 16.82
N PHE A 81 4.31 2.96 16.32
CA PHE A 81 4.03 3.99 15.30
C PHE A 81 4.30 5.41 15.82
N GLU A 82 3.84 5.77 17.03
CA GLU A 82 4.13 7.07 17.63
C GLU A 82 5.63 7.33 17.73
N GLU A 83 6.41 6.32 18.12
CA GLU A 83 7.86 6.41 18.21
C GLU A 83 8.52 6.63 16.84
N ILE A 84 8.10 5.89 15.80
CA ILE A 84 8.58 6.08 14.43
C ILE A 84 8.25 7.51 13.96
N LYS A 85 7.01 7.96 14.16
CA LYS A 85 6.55 9.29 13.76
C LYS A 85 7.37 10.39 14.43
N LYS A 86 7.60 10.27 15.74
CA LYS A 86 8.40 11.23 16.53
C LYS A 86 9.87 11.24 16.12
N THR A 87 10.45 10.07 15.85
CA THR A 87 11.89 9.95 15.58
C THR A 87 12.25 10.41 14.18
N PHE A 88 11.46 10.01 13.19
CA PHE A 88 11.79 10.23 11.77
C PHE A 88 10.95 11.32 11.10
N SER A 89 9.90 11.83 11.77
CA SER A 89 8.99 12.85 11.22
C SER A 89 8.38 12.44 9.87
N VAL A 90 8.08 11.15 9.71
CA VAL A 90 7.44 10.59 8.51
C VAL A 90 5.96 10.32 8.75
N PRO A 91 5.09 10.55 7.75
CA PRO A 91 3.71 10.13 7.82
C PRO A 91 3.61 8.60 7.80
N LEU A 92 2.53 8.08 8.38
CA LEU A 92 2.33 6.65 8.62
C LEU A 92 1.08 6.12 7.93
N ILE A 93 1.13 4.84 7.53
CA ILE A 93 -0.01 4.07 7.05
C ILE A 93 -0.09 2.70 7.74
N THR A 94 -1.29 2.33 8.21
CA THR A 94 -1.61 0.97 8.67
C THR A 94 -3.01 0.56 8.23
N ASP A 95 -3.28 -0.74 8.16
CA ASP A 95 -4.60 -1.30 7.91
C ASP A 95 -5.46 -1.47 9.17
N VAL A 96 -6.77 -1.38 8.98
CA VAL A 96 -7.80 -1.50 10.02
C VAL A 96 -8.71 -2.69 9.69
N HIS A 97 -9.00 -3.54 10.68
CA HIS A 97 -9.70 -4.81 10.46
C HIS A 97 -11.12 -4.82 11.00
N GLU A 98 -11.40 -4.03 12.04
CA GLU A 98 -12.71 -3.97 12.69
C GLU A 98 -13.15 -2.52 12.93
N PRO A 99 -14.47 -2.22 12.93
CA PRO A 99 -14.97 -0.85 13.05
C PRO A 99 -14.45 -0.07 14.28
N HIS A 100 -14.34 -0.73 15.44
CA HIS A 100 -13.90 -0.09 16.69
C HIS A 100 -12.42 0.33 16.68
N GLN A 101 -11.62 -0.26 15.80
CA GLN A 101 -10.20 0.08 15.64
C GLN A 101 -10.01 1.39 14.85
N ALA A 102 -10.98 1.81 14.04
CA ALA A 102 -10.81 2.91 13.10
C ALA A 102 -10.45 4.25 13.77
N ALA A 103 -11.18 4.62 14.82
CA ALA A 103 -10.94 5.87 15.57
C ALA A 103 -9.57 5.90 16.26
N PRO A 104 -9.20 4.95 17.15
CA PRO A 104 -7.92 5.00 17.85
C PRO A 104 -6.72 4.90 16.91
N VAL A 105 -6.83 4.15 15.80
CA VAL A 105 -5.77 4.08 14.80
C VAL A 105 -5.59 5.43 14.09
N ALA A 106 -6.69 6.08 13.70
CA ALA A 106 -6.67 7.37 13.00
C ALA A 106 -6.14 8.55 13.85
N GLU A 107 -6.05 8.41 15.17
CA GLU A 107 -5.42 9.41 16.04
C GLU A 107 -3.88 9.42 15.91
N VAL A 108 -3.29 8.28 15.53
CA VAL A 108 -1.83 8.08 15.50
C VAL A 108 -1.29 8.16 14.07
N VAL A 109 -1.93 7.47 13.12
CA VAL A 109 -1.46 7.36 11.74
C VAL A 109 -2.16 8.36 10.81
N ASP A 110 -1.49 8.71 9.72
CA ASP A 110 -1.97 9.73 8.77
C ASP A 110 -2.88 9.13 7.68
N VAL A 111 -2.69 7.84 7.39
CA VAL A 111 -3.49 7.08 6.42
C VAL A 111 -3.95 5.77 7.05
N ILE A 112 -5.24 5.47 6.95
CA ILE A 112 -5.80 4.16 7.32
C ILE A 112 -6.19 3.37 6.07
N GLN A 113 -5.80 2.11 6.03
CA GLN A 113 -6.00 1.25 4.87
C GLN A 113 -7.16 0.28 5.07
N LEU A 114 -8.07 0.23 4.10
CA LEU A 114 -9.17 -0.74 4.04
C LEU A 114 -8.65 -2.03 3.39
N PRO A 115 -8.58 -3.17 4.11
CA PRO A 115 -8.09 -4.43 3.55
C PRO A 115 -8.96 -4.95 2.40
N ALA A 116 -8.33 -5.58 1.41
CA ALA A 116 -9.01 -6.11 0.23
C ALA A 116 -10.21 -7.01 0.54
N PHE A 117 -10.09 -7.96 1.48
CA PHE A 117 -11.21 -8.86 1.82
C PHE A 117 -12.38 -8.14 2.50
N LEU A 118 -12.13 -6.95 3.05
CA LEU A 118 -13.12 -6.18 3.80
C LEU A 118 -13.66 -4.99 2.99
N ALA A 119 -13.24 -4.80 1.75
CA ALA A 119 -13.51 -3.59 0.98
C ALA A 119 -15.00 -3.32 0.70
N ARG A 120 -15.86 -4.34 0.83
CA ARG A 120 -17.32 -4.21 0.69
C ARG A 120 -18.08 -4.16 2.01
N GLN A 121 -17.42 -4.27 3.16
CA GLN A 121 -18.05 -4.30 4.49
C GLN A 121 -18.47 -2.89 4.90
N THR A 122 -19.77 -2.60 4.78
CA THR A 122 -20.32 -1.25 4.96
C THR A 122 -20.04 -0.67 6.34
N ASP A 123 -20.14 -1.45 7.41
CA ASP A 123 -19.92 -0.94 8.77
C ASP A 123 -18.47 -0.49 8.99
N LEU A 124 -17.50 -1.23 8.45
CA LEU A 124 -16.10 -0.84 8.50
C LEU A 124 -15.84 0.41 7.64
N VAL A 125 -16.41 0.47 6.43
CA VAL A 125 -16.30 1.65 5.56
C VAL A 125 -16.86 2.90 6.26
N VAL A 126 -18.04 2.80 6.85
CA VAL A 126 -18.67 3.92 7.58
C VAL A 126 -17.86 4.32 8.81
N ALA A 127 -17.34 3.35 9.57
CA ALA A 127 -16.50 3.64 10.73
C ALA A 127 -15.19 4.35 10.33
N MET A 128 -14.53 3.88 9.27
CA MET A 128 -13.34 4.52 8.72
C MET A 128 -13.65 5.92 8.16
N ALA A 129 -14.77 6.09 7.45
CA ALA A 129 -15.18 7.39 6.92
C ALA A 129 -15.35 8.44 8.03
N LYS A 130 -16.03 8.07 9.13
CA LYS A 130 -16.28 8.93 10.29
C LYS A 130 -15.02 9.44 11.00
N THR A 131 -13.87 8.79 10.82
CA THR A 131 -12.59 9.29 11.35
C THR A 131 -12.14 10.57 10.67
N GLY A 132 -12.60 10.82 9.44
CA GLY A 132 -12.06 11.87 8.59
C GLY A 132 -10.60 11.65 8.21
N ALA A 133 -9.99 10.49 8.44
CA ALA A 133 -8.62 10.19 8.02
C ALA A 133 -8.53 9.99 6.50
N ILE A 134 -7.30 9.95 5.98
CA ILE A 134 -7.07 9.58 4.58
C ILE A 134 -7.22 8.07 4.46
N ILE A 135 -7.91 7.62 3.41
CA ILE A 135 -8.22 6.22 3.18
C ILE A 135 -7.41 5.67 2.02
N ASN A 136 -6.66 4.59 2.26
CA ASN A 136 -6.12 3.77 1.18
C ASN A 136 -7.01 2.54 0.97
N VAL A 137 -7.67 2.41 -0.18
CA VAL A 137 -8.52 1.24 -0.47
C VAL A 137 -7.73 0.20 -1.25
N LYS A 138 -7.45 -0.95 -0.64
CA LYS A 138 -6.89 -2.09 -1.39
C LYS A 138 -7.96 -2.69 -2.29
N LYS A 139 -7.75 -2.63 -3.61
CA LYS A 139 -8.65 -3.28 -4.57
C LYS A 139 -8.68 -4.79 -4.27
N PRO A 140 -9.86 -5.39 -4.07
CA PRO A 140 -9.95 -6.82 -3.89
C PRO A 140 -9.57 -7.57 -5.17
N GLN A 141 -8.96 -8.74 -5.01
CA GLN A 141 -8.53 -9.59 -6.12
C GLN A 141 -9.72 -10.11 -6.96
N PHE A 142 -10.93 -10.02 -6.42
CA PHE A 142 -12.19 -10.46 -7.02
C PHE A 142 -13.06 -9.32 -7.55
N LEU A 143 -12.61 -8.06 -7.50
CA LEU A 143 -13.35 -6.93 -8.07
C LEU A 143 -12.69 -6.41 -9.35
N ALA A 144 -13.54 -6.03 -10.29
CA ALA A 144 -13.12 -5.30 -11.48
C ALA A 144 -12.78 -3.84 -11.14
N PRO A 145 -11.87 -3.18 -11.89
CA PRO A 145 -11.49 -1.79 -11.66
C PRO A 145 -12.66 -0.81 -11.57
N HIS A 146 -13.63 -0.92 -12.49
CA HIS A 146 -14.78 -0.02 -12.53
C HIS A 146 -15.71 -0.16 -11.31
N GLU A 147 -15.65 -1.26 -10.57
CA GLU A 147 -16.45 -1.45 -9.35
C GLU A 147 -15.92 -0.64 -8.17
N MET A 148 -14.66 -0.18 -8.23
CA MET A 148 -14.06 0.65 -7.18
C MET A 148 -14.83 1.96 -6.95
N ARG A 149 -15.53 2.47 -7.97
CA ARG A 149 -16.44 3.63 -7.86
C ARG A 149 -17.48 3.45 -6.75
N HIS A 150 -17.97 2.22 -6.53
CA HIS A 150 -18.99 1.94 -5.52
C HIS A 150 -18.43 2.09 -4.11
N ILE A 151 -17.15 1.74 -3.91
CA ILE A 151 -16.48 1.93 -2.62
C ILE A 151 -16.25 3.42 -2.36
N LEU A 152 -15.82 4.17 -3.38
CA LEU A 152 -15.69 5.64 -3.29
C LEU A 152 -17.01 6.31 -2.93
N THR A 153 -18.11 5.93 -3.58
CA THR A 153 -19.45 6.44 -3.27
C THR A 153 -19.84 6.15 -1.83
N LYS A 154 -19.60 4.93 -1.31
CA LYS A 154 -19.92 4.60 0.09
C LYS A 154 -19.15 5.47 1.09
N PHE A 155 -17.87 5.74 0.84
CA PHE A 155 -17.09 6.63 1.70
C PHE A 155 -17.61 8.08 1.62
N ALA A 156 -17.93 8.57 0.42
CA ALA A 156 -18.49 9.91 0.23
C ALA A 156 -19.85 10.08 0.93
N GLU A 157 -20.76 9.11 0.78
CA GLU A 157 -22.05 9.09 1.47
C GLU A 157 -21.90 9.02 3.01
N ALA A 158 -20.79 8.42 3.48
CA ALA A 158 -20.43 8.40 4.89
C ALA A 158 -19.60 9.61 5.35
N GLY A 159 -19.38 10.61 4.48
CA GLY A 159 -18.78 11.91 4.80
C GLY A 159 -17.27 12.01 4.60
N ASN A 160 -16.63 11.14 3.82
CA ASN A 160 -15.19 11.20 3.57
C ASN A 160 -14.84 11.02 2.09
N GLU A 161 -14.15 12.00 1.51
CA GLU A 161 -13.72 11.99 0.09
C GLU A 161 -12.19 11.95 -0.06
N LYS A 162 -11.43 11.76 1.03
CA LYS A 162 -9.96 11.70 1.02
C LYS A 162 -9.48 10.28 0.76
N ILE A 163 -9.69 9.78 -0.45
CA ILE A 163 -9.54 8.36 -0.78
C ILE A 163 -8.53 8.16 -1.91
N MET A 164 -7.66 7.17 -1.74
CA MET A 164 -6.74 6.64 -2.74
C MET A 164 -7.11 5.19 -3.06
N LEU A 165 -6.82 4.75 -4.28
CA LEU A 165 -7.05 3.38 -4.73
C LEU A 165 -5.74 2.63 -4.88
N CYS A 166 -5.69 1.38 -4.41
CA CYS A 166 -4.46 0.60 -4.41
C CYS A 166 -4.63 -0.76 -5.11
N GLU A 167 -4.03 -0.88 -6.30
CA GLU A 167 -3.96 -2.13 -7.07
C GLU A 167 -3.05 -3.15 -6.37
N ARG A 168 -3.43 -4.42 -6.35
CA ARG A 168 -2.68 -5.51 -5.71
C ARG A 168 -2.80 -6.86 -6.44
N GLY A 169 -3.20 -6.84 -7.70
CA GLY A 169 -3.48 -8.00 -8.55
C GLY A 169 -4.91 -8.50 -8.44
N SER A 170 -5.35 -9.18 -9.50
CA SER A 170 -6.63 -9.86 -9.64
C SER A 170 -6.42 -11.38 -9.71
N SER A 171 -7.37 -12.15 -9.19
CA SER A 171 -7.33 -13.61 -9.22
C SER A 171 -7.27 -14.11 -10.66
N PHE A 172 -6.29 -14.97 -10.97
CA PHE A 172 -6.11 -15.55 -12.29
C PHE A 172 -6.01 -17.07 -12.21
N GLY A 173 -7.14 -17.74 -12.37
CA GLY A 173 -7.27 -19.15 -12.03
C GLY A 173 -7.12 -19.39 -10.52
N TYR A 174 -6.68 -20.59 -10.15
CA TYR A 174 -6.44 -20.93 -8.76
C TYR A 174 -5.05 -20.49 -8.30
N ASN A 175 -4.98 -19.96 -7.06
CA ASN A 175 -3.72 -19.71 -6.34
C ASN A 175 -2.71 -18.79 -7.03
N ASN A 176 -3.18 -17.91 -7.93
CA ASN A 176 -2.32 -17.01 -8.69
C ASN A 176 -2.97 -15.64 -8.92
N LEU A 177 -2.12 -14.64 -9.14
CA LEU A 177 -2.51 -13.26 -9.40
C LEU A 177 -1.87 -12.74 -10.69
N VAL A 178 -2.66 -11.96 -11.44
CA VAL A 178 -2.24 -11.15 -12.58
C VAL A 178 -2.57 -9.69 -12.31
N VAL A 179 -1.74 -8.77 -12.79
CA VAL A 179 -2.05 -7.33 -12.78
C VAL A 179 -2.43 -6.94 -14.19
N ASP A 180 -3.66 -6.47 -14.34
CA ASP A 180 -4.13 -5.86 -15.58
C ASP A 180 -3.73 -4.38 -15.55
N MET A 181 -2.75 -4.01 -16.37
CA MET A 181 -2.25 -2.65 -16.45
C MET A 181 -3.31 -1.68 -17.00
N LEU A 182 -4.18 -2.15 -17.91
CA LEU A 182 -5.27 -1.32 -18.45
C LEU A 182 -6.29 -1.01 -17.36
N GLY A 183 -6.66 -2.03 -16.59
CA GLY A 183 -7.54 -1.86 -15.44
C GLY A 183 -6.98 -0.94 -14.35
N MET A 184 -5.67 -0.94 -14.16
CA MET A 184 -5.04 0.02 -13.25
C MET A 184 -5.11 1.46 -13.78
N ASP A 185 -4.96 1.65 -15.09
CA ASP A 185 -5.12 2.96 -15.73
C ASP A 185 -6.58 3.47 -15.64
N ASP A 186 -7.58 2.60 -15.87
CA ASP A 186 -9.01 2.93 -15.73
C ASP A 186 -9.35 3.55 -14.36
N MET A 187 -8.67 3.13 -13.28
CA MET A 187 -8.91 3.66 -11.93
C MET A 187 -8.45 5.11 -11.77
N LYS A 188 -7.53 5.62 -12.60
CA LYS A 188 -7.02 7.01 -12.53
C LYS A 188 -8.12 8.03 -12.79
N ALA A 189 -9.17 7.65 -13.52
CA ALA A 189 -10.35 8.49 -13.74
C ALA A 189 -11.15 8.75 -12.44
N PHE A 190 -10.92 7.99 -11.37
CA PHE A 190 -11.69 8.09 -10.13
C PHE A 190 -10.92 8.72 -8.96
N ALA A 191 -9.64 8.37 -8.78
CA ALA A 191 -8.83 8.75 -7.62
C ALA A 191 -7.32 8.62 -7.90
N PRO A 192 -6.43 9.11 -7.00
CA PRO A 192 -5.01 8.76 -7.04
C PRO A 192 -4.82 7.24 -6.93
N VAL A 193 -4.06 6.67 -7.86
CA VAL A 193 -3.81 5.22 -7.94
C VAL A 193 -2.41 4.90 -7.42
N ILE A 194 -2.34 3.93 -6.52
CA ILE A 194 -1.12 3.38 -5.93
C ILE A 194 -0.99 1.93 -6.39
N PHE A 195 0.23 1.48 -6.70
CA PHE A 195 0.47 0.07 -7.02
C PHE A 195 1.17 -0.68 -5.87
N ASP A 196 0.48 -1.63 -5.25
CA ASP A 196 1.06 -2.59 -4.31
C ASP A 196 1.78 -3.71 -5.06
N ALA A 197 3.03 -3.41 -5.44
CA ALA A 197 3.89 -4.32 -6.17
C ALA A 197 4.30 -5.53 -5.32
N THR A 198 4.30 -5.42 -3.99
CA THR A 198 4.62 -6.56 -3.11
C THR A 198 3.51 -7.60 -3.14
N HIS A 199 2.28 -7.21 -2.83
CA HIS A 199 1.19 -8.18 -2.73
C HIS A 199 0.68 -8.68 -4.08
N ALA A 200 0.92 -7.94 -5.16
CA ALA A 200 0.68 -8.40 -6.53
C ALA A 200 1.56 -9.60 -6.92
N LEU A 201 2.70 -9.81 -6.26
CA LEU A 201 3.60 -10.94 -6.51
C LEU A 201 3.16 -12.24 -5.81
N GLN A 202 2.17 -12.17 -4.93
CA GLN A 202 1.72 -13.35 -4.19
C GLN A 202 1.27 -14.47 -5.12
N ARG A 203 1.49 -15.69 -4.65
CA ARG A 203 0.83 -16.92 -5.11
C ARG A 203 0.03 -17.47 -3.93
N PRO A 204 -1.22 -16.99 -3.75
CA PRO A 204 -2.01 -17.32 -2.55
C PRO A 204 -2.20 -18.83 -2.41
N GLY A 205 -1.84 -19.42 -1.26
CA GLY A 205 -1.90 -20.87 -1.07
C GLY A 205 -0.83 -21.66 -1.82
N GLY A 206 0.25 -21.00 -2.29
CA GLY A 206 1.39 -21.68 -2.92
C GLY A 206 2.25 -22.52 -1.96
N ARG A 207 2.04 -22.39 -0.65
CA ARG A 207 2.65 -23.24 0.40
C ARG A 207 1.57 -23.92 1.21
N ALA A 208 1.94 -24.93 1.98
CA ALA A 208 1.01 -25.73 2.78
C ALA A 208 0.24 -24.88 3.82
N ASP A 209 0.86 -23.85 4.39
CA ASP A 209 0.32 -23.07 5.52
C ASP A 209 0.28 -21.54 5.26
N SER A 210 0.71 -21.09 4.08
CA SER A 210 0.97 -19.68 3.80
C SER A 210 0.98 -19.36 2.30
N ALA A 211 0.98 -18.07 1.96
CA ALA A 211 1.19 -17.62 0.58
C ALA A 211 2.66 -17.80 0.18
N ASP A 212 2.90 -18.19 -1.08
CA ASP A 212 4.22 -18.07 -1.71
C ASP A 212 4.33 -16.73 -2.46
N GLY A 213 5.46 -16.48 -3.11
CA GLY A 213 5.72 -15.21 -3.76
C GLY A 213 6.75 -15.25 -4.87
N ARG A 214 6.87 -14.13 -5.57
CA ARG A 214 7.71 -13.96 -6.75
C ARG A 214 8.69 -12.79 -6.59
N ARG A 215 9.28 -12.58 -5.40
CA ARG A 215 10.16 -11.41 -5.13
C ARG A 215 11.28 -11.19 -6.17
N ALA A 216 11.76 -12.24 -6.83
CA ALA A 216 12.77 -12.14 -7.90
C ALA A 216 12.31 -11.28 -9.11
N GLN A 217 10.99 -11.08 -9.26
CA GLN A 217 10.37 -10.29 -10.32
C GLN A 217 9.86 -8.93 -9.83
N ALA A 218 10.19 -8.52 -8.60
CA ALA A 218 9.63 -7.31 -7.98
C ALA A 218 9.95 -6.03 -8.75
N ALA A 219 11.18 -5.90 -9.26
CA ALA A 219 11.58 -4.73 -10.04
C ALA A 219 10.92 -4.70 -11.42
N GLN A 220 10.77 -5.86 -12.07
CA GLN A 220 10.12 -5.99 -13.37
C GLN A 220 8.65 -5.57 -13.26
N LEU A 221 7.91 -6.15 -12.29
CA LEU A 221 6.50 -5.85 -12.12
C LEU A 221 6.26 -4.38 -11.74
N ALA A 222 7.05 -3.84 -10.81
CA ALA A 222 6.90 -2.44 -10.40
C ALA A 222 7.16 -1.47 -11.55
N ARG A 223 8.23 -1.66 -12.35
CA ARG A 223 8.48 -0.81 -13.53
C ARG A 223 7.32 -0.83 -14.52
N SER A 224 6.67 -1.98 -14.72
CA SER A 224 5.49 -2.06 -15.59
C SER A 224 4.34 -1.18 -15.08
N GLY A 225 4.09 -1.16 -13.75
CA GLY A 225 3.07 -0.29 -13.17
C GLY A 225 3.45 1.19 -13.18
N MET A 226 4.71 1.50 -12.85
CA MET A 226 5.23 2.88 -12.87
C MET A 226 5.14 3.52 -14.25
N ALA A 227 5.29 2.72 -15.32
CA ALA A 227 5.19 3.19 -16.70
C ALA A 227 3.79 3.72 -17.09
N LEU A 228 2.74 3.49 -16.29
CA LEU A 228 1.41 4.06 -16.53
C LEU A 228 1.25 5.50 -16.03
N GLY A 229 2.24 6.02 -15.28
CA GLY A 229 2.12 7.31 -14.60
C GLY A 229 1.06 7.28 -13.50
N ILE A 230 1.37 6.59 -12.40
CA ILE A 230 0.51 6.44 -11.22
C ILE A 230 0.95 7.38 -10.09
N ALA A 231 0.08 7.59 -9.09
CA ALA A 231 0.33 8.50 -7.97
C ALA A 231 1.32 7.96 -6.94
N GLY A 232 1.45 6.63 -6.83
CA GLY A 232 2.35 6.06 -5.83
C GLY A 232 2.69 4.60 -6.03
N LEU A 233 3.70 4.17 -5.29
CA LEU A 233 4.17 2.79 -5.24
C LEU A 233 4.11 2.30 -3.81
N PHE A 234 3.52 1.13 -3.60
CA PHE A 234 3.48 0.45 -2.31
C PHE A 234 4.40 -0.77 -2.35
N ILE A 235 5.35 -0.83 -1.41
CA ILE A 235 6.27 -1.96 -1.25
C ILE A 235 6.55 -2.28 0.21
N GLU A 236 6.86 -3.54 0.47
CA GLU A 236 7.35 -4.00 1.76
C GLU A 236 8.73 -4.64 1.58
N ALA A 237 9.65 -4.33 2.50
CA ALA A 237 10.99 -4.88 2.54
C ALA A 237 11.29 -5.50 3.91
N HIS A 238 12.29 -6.36 3.93
CA HIS A 238 12.81 -6.99 5.14
C HIS A 238 14.33 -7.17 5.04
N PRO A 239 15.11 -7.01 6.13
CA PRO A 239 16.55 -7.29 6.11
C PRO A 239 16.89 -8.71 5.68
N ASN A 240 16.05 -9.68 6.08
CA ASN A 240 16.15 -11.08 5.67
C ASN A 240 14.77 -11.64 5.30
N PRO A 241 14.30 -11.51 4.04
CA PRO A 241 12.94 -11.91 3.65
C PRO A 241 12.60 -13.38 3.91
N ASN A 242 13.59 -14.26 4.05
CA ASN A 242 13.34 -15.67 4.36
C ASN A 242 12.92 -15.89 5.83
N GLU A 243 13.20 -14.94 6.72
CA GLU A 243 12.87 -14.99 8.15
C GLU A 243 11.66 -14.12 8.54
N ALA A 244 11.14 -13.32 7.59
CA ALA A 244 9.98 -12.47 7.82
C ALA A 244 8.76 -13.30 8.25
N LYS A 245 8.02 -12.82 9.26
CA LYS A 245 6.90 -13.57 9.87
C LYS A 245 5.63 -13.60 9.02
N CYS A 246 5.55 -12.77 7.99
CA CYS A 246 4.47 -12.73 7.02
C CYS A 246 4.96 -12.20 5.66
N ASP A 247 4.48 -12.80 4.57
CA ASP A 247 4.75 -12.39 3.17
C ASP A 247 6.24 -12.23 2.77
N GLY A 248 7.17 -12.82 3.52
CA GLY A 248 8.59 -12.91 3.18
C GLY A 248 8.92 -13.34 1.73
N PRO A 249 8.16 -14.26 1.10
CA PRO A 249 8.37 -14.64 -0.31
C PRO A 249 8.14 -13.51 -1.32
N CYS A 250 7.43 -12.44 -0.94
CA CYS A 250 7.16 -11.26 -1.76
C CYS A 250 8.00 -10.05 -1.34
N ALA A 251 8.49 -10.02 -0.09
CA ALA A 251 9.22 -8.87 0.45
C ALA A 251 10.55 -8.61 -0.30
N LEU A 252 10.82 -7.34 -0.56
CA LEU A 252 12.09 -6.88 -1.12
C LEU A 252 13.21 -7.06 -0.09
N PRO A 253 14.40 -7.57 -0.46
CA PRO A 253 15.56 -7.50 0.42
C PRO A 253 15.90 -6.03 0.71
N LEU A 254 15.94 -5.64 1.98
CA LEU A 254 16.13 -4.23 2.38
C LEU A 254 17.39 -3.61 1.77
N SER A 255 18.48 -4.38 1.67
CA SER A 255 19.74 -3.94 1.06
C SER A 255 19.67 -3.62 -0.44
N ARG A 256 18.56 -3.95 -1.11
CA ARG A 256 18.31 -3.63 -2.52
C ARG A 256 17.40 -2.42 -2.71
N LEU A 257 16.89 -1.82 -1.63
CA LEU A 257 15.91 -0.74 -1.67
C LEU A 257 16.40 0.46 -2.50
N GLU A 258 17.62 0.93 -2.28
CA GLU A 258 18.15 2.09 -3.00
C GLU A 258 18.19 1.87 -4.51
N THR A 259 18.83 0.80 -4.98
CA THR A 259 18.93 0.49 -6.41
C THR A 259 17.55 0.21 -7.03
N TYR A 260 16.64 -0.37 -6.25
CA TYR A 260 15.26 -0.58 -6.69
C TYR A 260 14.55 0.75 -6.92
N LEU A 261 14.60 1.67 -5.96
CA LEU A 261 13.94 2.98 -6.05
C LEU A 261 14.58 3.92 -7.07
N GLN A 262 15.90 3.85 -7.27
CA GLN A 262 16.58 4.55 -8.37
C GLN A 262 15.96 4.21 -9.74
N GLN A 263 15.65 2.93 -9.97
CA GLN A 263 15.00 2.52 -11.21
C GLN A 263 13.54 2.99 -11.28
N MET A 264 12.78 2.90 -10.19
CA MET A 264 11.39 3.37 -10.19
C MET A 264 11.31 4.88 -10.43
N LYS A 265 12.19 5.65 -9.81
CA LYS A 265 12.29 7.10 -10.01
C LYS A 265 12.65 7.44 -11.46
N ALA A 266 13.64 6.76 -12.05
CA ALA A 266 14.01 7.01 -13.44
C ALA A 266 12.87 6.71 -14.43
N VAL A 267 12.08 5.66 -14.17
CA VAL A 267 10.87 5.38 -14.97
C VAL A 267 9.84 6.49 -14.76
N ASP A 268 9.48 6.81 -13.51
CA ASP A 268 8.47 7.83 -13.19
C ASP A 268 8.82 9.20 -13.79
N ASP A 269 10.06 9.66 -13.59
CA ASP A 269 10.56 10.93 -14.15
C ASP A 269 10.39 10.98 -15.68
N LEU A 270 10.67 9.87 -16.38
CA LEU A 270 10.54 9.79 -17.83
C LEU A 270 9.07 9.82 -18.27
N VAL A 271 8.22 8.94 -17.76
CA VAL A 271 6.82 8.88 -18.21
C VAL A 271 6.02 10.12 -17.79
N LYS A 272 6.31 10.72 -16.64
CA LYS A 272 5.68 11.99 -16.20
C LYS A 272 6.17 13.21 -17.01
N SER A 273 7.23 13.08 -17.80
CA SER A 273 7.70 14.15 -18.70
C SER A 273 6.98 14.20 -20.04
N PHE A 274 6.23 13.15 -20.40
CA PHE A 274 5.50 13.10 -21.66
C PHE A 274 4.26 13.98 -21.62
N SER A 275 4.01 14.70 -22.72
CA SER A 275 2.69 15.28 -22.95
C SER A 275 1.66 14.15 -23.11
N PRO A 276 0.43 14.30 -22.57
CA PRO A 276 -0.63 13.32 -22.77
C PRO A 276 -0.83 13.02 -24.26
N LEU A 277 -0.97 11.74 -24.60
CA LEU A 277 -1.22 11.26 -25.96
C LEU A 277 -2.53 10.47 -25.98
N ASP A 278 -3.50 10.94 -26.75
CA ASP A 278 -4.76 10.24 -27.01
C ASP A 278 -4.69 9.54 -28.38
N THR A 279 -4.91 8.23 -28.38
CA THR A 279 -4.86 7.39 -29.58
C THR A 279 -6.24 6.91 -30.04
N SER A 280 -7.32 7.50 -29.52
CA SER A 280 -8.70 7.16 -29.88
C SER A 280 -9.23 7.89 -31.12
N VAL A 281 -8.42 8.80 -31.69
CA VAL A 281 -8.73 9.64 -32.85
C VAL A 281 -8.68 8.91 -34.19
#